data_AF-A0A2V7NBA9-F1
#
_entry.id   AF-A0A2V7NBA9-F1
#
_cell.length_a   1.000
_cell.length_b   1.000
_cell.length_c   1.000
_cell.angle_alpha   90.00
_cell.angle_beta   90.00
_cell.angle_gamma   90.00
#
_symmetry.space_group_name_H-M   'P 1'
#
loop_
_entity.id
_entity.type
_entity.pdbx_description
1 polymer ?
#
loop_
_entity_poly.entity_id
_entity_poly.type
_entity_poly.pdbx_seq_one_letter_code
_entity_poly.pdbx_strand_id
1 'polypeptide(L)'
;MSVRTLLLCLAAGLPVTAAAQGASPYVPLHHWAMPYVEHLIARGALADPTPLTRPLHADDLVRALEAADTTGLNTAERRIVRDILADLRPPATERPWLRVTGEVTGAGASTSTRA
;
A
#
# COMPACT_ATOMS: atom_id res chain seq x y z
N MET A 1 34.03 -44.57 6.40
CA MET A 1 33.13 -43.77 5.56
C MET A 1 32.68 -42.59 6.39
N SER A 2 33.41 -41.48 6.26
CA SER A 2 33.45 -40.43 7.26
C SER A 2 32.33 -39.40 7.07
N VAL A 3 31.73 -38.96 8.18
CA VAL A 3 30.68 -37.92 8.35
C VAL A 3 30.83 -36.66 7.48
N ARG A 4 32.04 -36.42 6.95
CA ARG A 4 32.38 -35.32 6.04
C ARG A 4 31.64 -35.37 4.70
N THR A 5 31.20 -36.54 4.22
CA THR A 5 30.42 -36.66 2.97
C THR A 5 28.94 -36.32 3.18
N LEU A 6 28.40 -36.51 4.38
CA LEU A 6 27.01 -36.17 4.70
C LEU A 6 26.80 -34.64 4.76
N LEU A 7 27.84 -33.91 5.16
CA LEU A 7 27.81 -32.45 5.28
C LEU A 7 27.81 -31.73 3.92
N LEU A 8 28.28 -32.38 2.85
CA LEU A 8 28.43 -31.76 1.53
C LEU A 8 27.12 -31.72 0.72
N CYS A 9 26.14 -32.57 1.04
CA CYS A 9 24.83 -32.57 0.39
C CYS A 9 23.88 -31.49 0.93
N LEU A 10 24.18 -30.89 2.10
CA LEU A 10 23.28 -29.91 2.73
C LEU A 10 23.53 -28.47 2.25
N ALA A 11 24.64 -28.21 1.56
CA ALA A 11 25.08 -26.86 1.20
C ALA A 11 24.94 -26.49 -0.29
N ALA A 12 24.55 -27.43 -1.15
CA ALA A 12 24.31 -27.20 -2.57
C ALA A 12 22.94 -27.80 -2.91
N GLY A 13 21.96 -27.09 -3.44
CA GLY A 13 21.96 -25.75 -3.97
C GLY A 13 20.59 -25.55 -4.59
N LEU A 14 19.74 -24.80 -3.90
CA LEU A 14 18.61 -24.16 -4.54
C LEU A 14 18.58 -22.74 -3.99
N PRO A 15 18.81 -21.70 -4.81
CA PRO A 15 18.20 -20.44 -4.50
C PRO A 15 16.69 -20.74 -4.50
N VAL A 16 16.11 -20.92 -3.32
CA VAL A 16 14.69 -20.65 -3.16
C VAL A 16 14.58 -19.18 -3.49
N THR A 17 14.34 -18.88 -4.76
CA THR A 17 13.64 -17.66 -5.14
C THR A 17 12.36 -17.80 -4.35
N ALA A 18 12.30 -17.15 -3.19
CA ALA A 18 11.05 -16.92 -2.51
C ALA A 18 10.20 -16.24 -3.57
N ALA A 19 9.34 -17.00 -4.25
CA ALA A 19 8.26 -16.44 -5.02
C ALA A 19 7.58 -15.54 -4.00
N ALA A 20 7.75 -14.22 -4.18
CA ALA A 20 7.12 -13.24 -3.33
C ALA A 20 5.69 -13.73 -3.17
N GLN A 21 5.32 -14.14 -1.95
CA GLN A 21 3.97 -14.61 -1.65
C GLN A 21 3.08 -13.54 -2.24
N GLY A 22 2.39 -13.86 -3.34
CA GLY A 22 1.68 -12.86 -4.14
C GLY A 22 0.84 -12.06 -3.18
N ALA A 23 1.07 -10.76 -3.11
CA ALA A 23 0.34 -9.91 -2.18
C ALA A 23 -1.16 -10.18 -2.42
N SER A 24 -1.90 -10.40 -1.32
CA SER A 24 -3.34 -10.64 -1.43
C SER A 24 -3.96 -9.55 -2.29
N PRO A 25 -4.84 -9.89 -3.26
CA PRO A 25 -5.44 -8.90 -4.14
C PRO A 25 -6.40 -7.94 -3.40
N TYR A 26 -6.76 -8.29 -2.16
CA TYR A 26 -7.62 -7.49 -1.31
C TYR A 26 -6.82 -6.58 -0.39
N VAL A 27 -7.36 -5.37 -0.19
CA VAL A 27 -6.86 -4.42 0.80
C VAL A 27 -6.98 -5.04 2.20
N PRO A 28 -5.91 -5.03 3.02
CA PRO A 28 -5.96 -5.52 4.39
C PRO A 28 -7.08 -4.87 5.22
N LEU A 29 -7.75 -5.64 6.09
CA LEU A 29 -8.88 -5.13 6.88
C LEU A 29 -8.49 -3.95 7.78
N HIS A 30 -7.25 -3.93 8.29
CA HIS A 30 -6.70 -2.86 9.12
C HIS A 30 -5.80 -1.90 8.34
N HIS A 31 -6.02 -1.78 7.04
CA HIS A 31 -5.26 -0.83 6.22
C HIS A 31 -5.56 0.61 6.64
N TRP A 32 -4.51 1.42 6.79
CA TRP A 32 -4.60 2.80 7.29
C TRP A 32 -5.54 3.68 6.45
N ALA A 33 -5.68 3.37 5.15
CA ALA A 33 -6.52 4.10 4.22
C ALA A 33 -8.03 3.92 4.47
N MET A 34 -8.46 2.82 5.11
CA MET A 34 -9.88 2.44 5.17
C MET A 34 -10.81 3.51 5.75
N PRO A 35 -10.49 4.18 6.88
CA PRO A 35 -11.34 5.25 7.39
C PRO A 35 -11.52 6.41 6.40
N TYR A 36 -10.49 6.73 5.62
CA TYR A 36 -10.54 7.79 4.62
C TYR A 36 -11.33 7.37 3.38
N VAL A 37 -11.19 6.12 2.94
CA VAL A 37 -11.99 5.55 1.84
C VAL A 37 -13.48 5.60 2.19
N GLU A 38 -13.85 5.12 3.37
CA GLU A 38 -15.24 5.15 3.83
C GLU A 38 -15.78 6.58 3.96
N HIS A 39 -14.94 7.52 4.42
CA HIS A 39 -15.30 8.94 4.46
C HIS A 39 -15.54 9.53 3.06
N LEU A 40 -14.70 9.19 2.08
CA LEU A 40 -14.86 9.64 0.69
C LEU A 40 -16.13 9.06 0.05
N ILE A 41 -16.45 7.80 0.35
CA ILE A 41 -17.70 7.15 -0.09
C ILE A 41 -18.92 7.83 0.55
N ALA A 42 -18.90 8.02 1.87
CA ALA A 42 -20.01 8.65 2.59
C ALA A 42 -20.32 10.08 2.10
N ARG A 43 -19.30 10.81 1.63
CA ARG A 43 -19.47 12.15 1.04
C ARG A 43 -19.83 12.14 -0.44
N GLY A 44 -19.84 10.97 -1.10
CA GLY A 44 -20.08 10.84 -2.53
C GLY A 44 -18.92 11.29 -3.42
N ALA A 45 -17.75 11.59 -2.85
CA ALA A 45 -16.55 11.94 -3.63
C ALA A 45 -15.89 10.72 -4.28
N LEU A 46 -16.14 9.53 -3.72
CA LEU A 46 -15.67 8.25 -4.23
C LEU A 46 -16.88 7.33 -4.38
N ALA A 47 -17.07 6.73 -5.57
CA ALA A 47 -18.07 5.68 -5.73
C ALA A 47 -17.59 4.43 -4.97
N ASP A 48 -18.48 3.76 -4.22
CA ASP A 48 -18.14 2.48 -3.59
C ASP A 48 -17.86 1.43 -4.68
N PRO A 49 -16.63 0.92 -4.79
CA PRO A 49 -16.25 0.03 -5.88
C PRO A 49 -16.96 -1.34 -5.77
N THR A 50 -17.26 -1.81 -4.56
CA THR A 50 -17.84 -3.14 -4.33
C THR A 50 -18.79 -3.12 -3.12
N PRO A 51 -19.99 -2.54 -3.23
CA PRO A 51 -20.89 -2.29 -2.09
C PRO A 51 -21.35 -3.57 -1.36
N LEU A 52 -21.30 -4.72 -2.04
CA LEU A 52 -21.69 -6.02 -1.48
C LEU A 52 -20.50 -6.94 -1.16
N THR A 53 -19.27 -6.44 -1.32
CA THR A 53 -18.07 -7.26 -1.12
C THR A 53 -17.05 -6.48 -0.30
N ARG A 54 -16.70 -7.06 0.85
CA ARG A 54 -15.62 -6.61 1.72
C ARG A 54 -14.77 -7.84 2.06
N PRO A 55 -13.44 -7.73 2.22
CA PRO A 55 -12.60 -6.56 2.00
C PRO A 55 -12.54 -6.08 0.54
N LEU A 56 -12.19 -4.81 0.33
CA LEU A 56 -12.13 -4.19 -1.01
C LEU A 56 -11.01 -4.79 -1.85
N HIS A 57 -11.24 -5.00 -3.14
CA HIS A 57 -10.18 -5.37 -4.08
C HIS A 57 -9.29 -4.15 -4.37
N ALA A 58 -7.97 -4.32 -4.36
CA ALA A 58 -7.03 -3.21 -4.51
C ALA A 58 -7.18 -2.52 -5.87
N ASP A 59 -7.29 -3.29 -6.97
CA ASP A 59 -7.45 -2.71 -8.31
C ASP A 59 -8.75 -1.93 -8.49
N ASP A 60 -9.85 -2.40 -7.92
CA ASP A 60 -11.14 -1.71 -8.05
C ASP A 60 -11.16 -0.44 -7.20
N LEU A 61 -10.54 -0.48 -6.02
CA LEU A 61 -10.34 0.72 -5.20
C LEU A 61 -9.47 1.74 -5.92
N VAL A 62 -8.37 1.31 -6.54
CA VAL A 62 -7.48 2.16 -7.33
C VAL A 62 -8.24 2.82 -8.49
N ARG A 63 -9.03 2.05 -9.25
CA ARG A 63 -9.85 2.58 -10.34
C ARG A 63 -10.86 3.60 -9.84
N ALA A 64 -11.52 3.32 -8.71
CA ALA A 64 -12.46 4.25 -8.10
C ALA A 64 -11.77 5.55 -7.66
N LEU A 65 -10.58 5.46 -7.05
CA LEU A 65 -9.79 6.62 -6.61
C LEU A 65 -9.30 7.47 -7.79
N GLU A 66 -8.93 6.84 -8.91
CA GLU A 66 -8.58 7.55 -10.15
C GLU A 66 -9.78 8.27 -10.78
N ALA A 67 -10.98 7.71 -10.62
CA ALA A 67 -12.23 8.29 -11.10
C ALA A 67 -12.92 9.22 -10.08
N ALA A 68 -12.32 9.42 -8.90
CA ALA A 68 -12.94 10.18 -7.82
C ALA A 68 -13.20 11.64 -8.21
N ASP A 69 -14.33 12.19 -7.77
CA ASP A 69 -14.62 13.60 -7.96
C ASP A 69 -13.77 14.43 -6.99
N THR A 70 -12.70 15.02 -7.53
CA THR A 70 -11.76 15.84 -6.76
C THR A 70 -12.12 17.32 -6.70
N THR A 71 -13.20 17.74 -7.37
CA THR A 71 -13.61 19.15 -7.45
C THR A 71 -14.10 19.68 -6.11
N GLY A 72 -14.81 18.84 -5.35
CA GLY A 72 -15.30 19.15 -4.01
C GLY A 72 -14.30 18.90 -2.88
N LEU A 73 -13.12 18.34 -3.18
CA LEU A 73 -12.14 18.00 -2.15
C LEU A 73 -11.33 19.21 -1.71
N ASN A 74 -10.89 19.23 -0.46
CA ASN A 74 -9.88 20.20 -0.02
C ASN A 74 -8.46 19.71 -0.34
N THR A 75 -7.45 20.54 -0.07
CA THR A 75 -6.04 20.21 -0.37
C THR A 75 -5.51 19.00 0.42
N ALA A 76 -5.95 18.81 1.66
CA ALA A 76 -5.54 17.67 2.49
C ALA A 76 -6.17 16.37 1.99
N GLU A 77 -7.44 16.39 1.61
CA GLU A 77 -8.15 15.23 1.06
C GLU A 77 -7.55 14.80 -0.28
N ARG A 78 -7.26 15.76 -1.18
CA ARG A 78 -6.54 15.47 -2.41
C ARG A 78 -5.16 14.85 -2.15
N ARG A 79 -4.49 15.26 -1.07
CA ARG A 79 -3.21 14.66 -0.67
C ARG A 79 -3.41 13.22 -0.21
N ILE A 80 -4.40 12.98 0.65
CA ILE A 80 -4.74 11.62 1.12
C ILE A 80 -5.04 10.70 -0.06
N VAL A 81 -5.84 11.12 -1.04
CA VAL A 81 -6.12 10.31 -2.24
C VAL A 81 -4.84 9.92 -2.98
N ARG A 82 -3.90 10.87 -3.16
CA ARG A 82 -2.60 10.58 -3.78
C ARG A 82 -1.75 9.63 -2.95
N ASP A 83 -1.73 9.81 -1.64
CA ASP A 83 -0.95 8.98 -0.72
C ASP A 83 -1.49 7.53 -0.73
N ILE A 84 -2.82 7.35 -0.77
CA ILE A 84 -3.46 6.03 -0.92
C ILE A 84 -3.09 5.40 -2.27
N LEU A 85 -3.18 6.16 -3.38
CA LEU A 85 -2.82 5.65 -4.71
C LEU A 85 -1.34 5.23 -4.79
N ALA A 86 -0.44 5.98 -4.15
CA ALA A 86 0.99 5.66 -4.11
C ALA A 86 1.26 4.38 -3.30
N ASP A 87 0.58 4.20 -2.18
CA ASP A 87 0.71 3.02 -1.32
C ASP A 87 0.14 1.75 -1.97
N LEU A 88 -1.00 1.87 -2.67
CA LEU A 88 -1.61 0.75 -3.40
C LEU A 88 -0.88 0.40 -4.71
N ARG A 89 -0.05 1.30 -5.25
CA ARG A 89 0.78 1.08 -6.44
C ARG A 89 2.27 1.29 -6.11
N PRO A 90 2.89 0.39 -5.34
CA PRO A 90 4.31 0.50 -5.05
C PRO A 90 5.10 0.49 -6.37
N PRO A 91 6.09 1.39 -6.54
CA PRO A 91 6.92 1.43 -7.73
C PRO A 91 7.53 0.06 -8.03
N ALA A 92 7.55 -0.35 -9.30
CA ALA A 92 8.15 -1.62 -9.75
C ALA A 92 9.64 -1.77 -9.38
N THR A 93 10.29 -0.71 -8.89
CA THR A 93 11.71 -0.65 -8.51
C THR A 93 11.93 -0.63 -6.99
N GLU A 94 10.90 -0.81 -6.16
CA GLU A 94 11.09 -0.78 -4.72
C GLU A 94 12.03 -1.88 -4.23
N ARG A 95 13.18 -1.44 -3.72
CA ARG A 95 14.17 -2.27 -3.05
C ARG A 95 13.54 -2.78 -1.75
N PRO A 96 13.38 -4.11 -1.56
CA PRO A 96 12.59 -4.68 -0.47
C PRO A 96 13.02 -4.28 0.95
N TRP A 97 14.27 -3.83 1.11
CA TRP A 97 14.86 -3.41 2.39
C TRP A 97 14.70 -1.92 2.70
N LEU A 98 14.17 -1.11 1.78
CA LEU A 98 13.91 0.31 2.00
C LEU A 98 12.41 0.55 2.12
N ARG A 99 11.73 -0.20 3.00
CA ARG A 99 10.40 0.19 3.45
C ARG A 99 10.57 1.17 4.60
N VAL A 100 10.48 2.46 4.31
CA VAL A 100 10.30 3.46 5.36
C VAL A 100 8.86 3.31 5.84
N THR A 101 8.65 2.50 6.89
CA THR A 101 7.40 2.51 7.64
C THR A 101 7.30 3.84 8.36
N GLY A 102 6.78 4.85 7.67
CA GLY A 102 6.52 6.17 8.24
C GLY A 102 5.33 6.09 9.18
N GLU A 103 5.56 5.69 10.43
CA GLU A 103 4.65 6.04 11.52
C GLU A 103 4.84 7.55 11.77
N VAL A 104 4.05 8.38 11.09
CA VAL A 104 4.01 9.83 11.33
C VAL A 104 3.20 10.07 12.60
N THR A 105 3.87 9.93 13.74
CA THR A 105 3.40 10.51 14.99
C THR A 105 3.86 11.97 14.99
N GLY A 106 2.90 12.86 14.72
CA GLY A 106 2.99 14.33 14.64
C GLY A 106 4.35 15.00 14.89
N ALA A 107 4.99 15.45 13.82
CA ALA A 107 5.94 16.57 13.88
C ALA A 107 5.59 17.56 12.77
N GLY A 108 4.94 18.66 13.16
CA GLY A 108 4.62 19.76 12.25
C GLY A 108 5.91 20.43 11.76
N ALA A 109 6.26 20.24 10.49
CA ALA A 109 7.24 21.08 9.82
C ALA A 109 6.48 22.22 9.11
N SER A 110 6.40 23.37 9.78
CA SER A 110 5.94 24.62 9.17
C SER A 110 7.18 25.34 8.62
N THR A 111 7.35 25.36 7.30
CA THR A 111 8.38 26.20 6.66
C THR A 111 7.75 27.52 6.24
N SER A 112 7.86 28.52 7.11
CA SER A 112 7.58 29.91 6.74
C SER A 112 8.70 30.42 5.85
N THR A 113 8.38 30.78 4.61
CA THR A 113 9.28 31.55 3.74
C THR A 113 9.03 33.02 4.04
N ARG A 114 10.05 33.72 4.56
CA ARG A 114 10.03 35.17 4.77
C ARG A 114 10.67 35.85 3.56
N ALA A 115 9.92 36.77 2.95
CA ALA A 115 10.47 37.81 2.07
C ALA A 115 11.05 38.95 2.92
#